data_AF-A0A820USX7-F1
#
_entry.id   AF-A0A820USX7-F1
#
_cell.length_a   1.000
_cell.length_b   1.000
_cell.length_c   1.000
_cell.angle_alpha   90.00
_cell.angle_beta   90.00
_cell.angle_gamma   90.00
#
_symmetry.space_group_name_H-M   'P 1'
#
loop_
_entity.id
_entity.type
_entity.pdbx_description
1 polymer ?
#
loop_
_entity_poly.entity_id
_entity_poly.type
_entity_poly.pdbx_seq_one_letter_code
_entity_poly.pdbx_strand_id
1 'polypeptide(L)'
;PTDAVIFYSTVRKGGYWTLNSGSTQGGTMIWIHGNRFAQNGFNSVPSILNTNTVQLVDGYSVYDCEMHNDKITNTQLTCYAPILSEGYYQIRVYVNGYLIPLYQYYDSKQASFTPMLSHTPIITSITPQSGTPQSLIKLAGSFKTACYSRDVDGCAQDNNPLISRIYVGGHLCNVIDPISGATYTTVNDTALICFFEDNEVGLFNITMLVTNEYGRSLARSNLYRISADENLYMFQSYAGLLIY
;
A
#
# COMPACT_ATOMS: atom_id res chain seq x y z
N PRO A 1 -19.03 3.04 21.64
CA PRO A 1 -18.80 2.10 22.75
C PRO A 1 -17.54 2.51 23.53
N THR A 2 -17.69 2.88 24.80
CA THR A 2 -16.57 3.33 25.67
C THR A 2 -15.78 2.17 26.27
N ASP A 3 -16.11 0.95 25.87
CA ASP A 3 -15.64 -0.33 26.38
C ASP A 3 -14.97 -1.17 25.28
N ALA A 4 -14.61 -0.53 24.15
CA ALA A 4 -13.80 -1.14 23.13
C ALA A 4 -12.41 -1.46 23.67
N VAL A 5 -11.87 -2.60 23.24
CA VAL A 5 -10.56 -3.09 23.67
C VAL A 5 -9.72 -3.48 22.47
N ILE A 6 -8.41 -3.31 22.59
CA ILE A 6 -7.44 -3.70 21.55
C ILE A 6 -6.59 -4.83 22.10
N PHE A 7 -6.46 -5.90 21.32
CA PHE A 7 -5.63 -7.04 21.66
C PHE A 7 -4.24 -6.88 21.07
N TYR A 8 -4.14 -6.68 19.75
CA TYR A 8 -2.88 -6.53 19.04
C TYR A 8 -3.08 -5.98 17.63
N SER A 9 -1.98 -5.65 16.95
CA SER A 9 -1.94 -5.34 15.53
C SER A 9 -0.99 -6.27 14.78
N THR A 10 -1.23 -6.44 13.48
CA THR A 10 -0.35 -7.21 12.58
C THR A 10 -0.46 -6.69 11.16
N VAL A 11 0.52 -6.99 10.31
CA VAL A 11 0.53 -6.64 8.87
C VAL A 11 0.09 -7.79 7.98
N ARG A 12 -0.23 -8.96 8.56
CA ARG A 12 -0.75 -10.13 7.85
C ARG A 12 -2.14 -10.49 8.33
N LYS A 13 -3.03 -10.89 7.42
CA LYS A 13 -4.35 -11.40 7.77
C LYS A 13 -4.20 -12.67 8.61
N GLY A 14 -4.62 -12.63 9.87
CA GLY A 14 -4.44 -13.74 10.82
C GLY A 14 -2.99 -13.91 11.32
N GLY A 15 -2.16 -12.88 11.18
CA GLY A 15 -0.80 -12.86 11.73
C GLY A 15 -0.77 -12.65 13.24
N TYR A 16 0.44 -12.78 13.80
CA TYR A 16 0.72 -12.51 15.21
C TYR A 16 1.24 -11.08 15.42
N TRP A 17 1.20 -10.60 16.66
CA TRP A 17 1.62 -9.25 17.03
C TRP A 17 3.10 -8.93 16.75
N THR A 18 3.94 -9.96 16.61
CA THR A 18 5.36 -9.81 16.25
C THR A 18 5.55 -9.42 14.77
N LEU A 19 4.52 -9.60 13.94
CA LEU A 19 4.51 -9.18 12.54
C LEU A 19 3.85 -7.80 12.45
N ASN A 20 4.54 -6.77 12.93
CA ASN A 20 4.03 -5.42 13.04
C ASN A 20 4.87 -4.39 12.25
N SER A 21 5.67 -4.85 11.29
CA SER A 21 6.60 -3.99 10.54
C SER A 21 6.19 -3.86 9.08
N GLY A 22 6.48 -2.72 8.46
CA GLY A 22 5.98 -2.36 7.13
C GLY A 22 6.92 -1.48 6.31
N SER A 23 6.46 -1.05 5.13
CA SER A 23 7.18 -0.12 4.26
C SER A 23 7.25 1.29 4.87
N THR A 24 8.37 1.98 4.67
CA THR A 24 8.55 3.40 4.99
C THR A 24 7.78 4.33 4.04
N GLN A 25 7.40 3.84 2.85
CA GLN A 25 6.64 4.61 1.85
C GLN A 25 5.11 4.49 2.02
N GLY A 26 4.68 3.95 3.16
CA GLY A 26 3.28 3.69 3.46
C GLY A 26 2.68 2.56 2.61
N GLY A 27 1.35 2.49 2.58
CA GLY A 27 0.61 1.48 1.83
C GLY A 27 0.65 0.08 2.44
N THR A 28 1.34 -0.12 3.56
CA THR A 28 1.24 -1.36 4.35
C THR A 28 -0.14 -1.44 5.00
N MET A 29 -0.87 -2.54 4.78
CA MET A 29 -2.15 -2.76 5.44
C MET A 29 -1.92 -3.25 6.87
N ILE A 30 -2.38 -2.48 7.84
CA ILE A 30 -2.35 -2.82 9.26
C ILE A 30 -3.71 -3.42 9.63
N TRP A 31 -3.69 -4.58 10.26
CA TRP A 31 -4.84 -5.27 10.84
C TRP A 31 -4.80 -5.05 12.35
N ILE A 32 -5.88 -4.51 12.91
CA ILE A 32 -6.00 -4.24 14.35
C ILE A 32 -7.09 -5.14 14.88
N HIS A 33 -6.72 -6.03 15.80
CA HIS A 33 -7.61 -7.00 16.41
C HIS A 33 -8.04 -6.52 17.80
N GLY A 34 -9.33 -6.64 18.06
CA GLY A 34 -9.92 -6.17 19.30
C GLY A 34 -11.36 -6.62 19.44
N ASN A 35 -12.15 -5.86 20.19
CA ASN A 35 -13.58 -6.11 20.34
C ASN A 35 -14.35 -4.80 20.55
N ARG A 36 -15.63 -4.82 20.18
CA ARG A 36 -16.59 -3.72 20.30
C ARG A 36 -16.18 -2.46 19.50
N PHE A 37 -15.49 -2.65 18.37
CA PHE A 37 -15.36 -1.59 17.38
C PHE A 37 -16.73 -1.23 16.80
N ALA A 38 -16.87 0.02 16.33
CA ALA A 38 -18.11 0.44 15.70
C ALA A 38 -18.32 -0.37 14.42
N GLN A 39 -19.51 -0.93 14.25
CA GLN A 39 -19.87 -1.50 12.96
C GLN A 39 -20.21 -0.34 12.03
N ASN A 40 -19.52 -0.26 10.90
CA ASN A 40 -19.93 0.62 9.81
C ASN A 40 -21.22 0.02 9.24
N GLY A 41 -22.37 0.37 9.82
CA GLY A 41 -23.66 0.00 9.23
C GLY A 41 -23.79 0.65 7.85
N PHE A 42 -24.48 0.00 6.92
CA PHE A 42 -24.85 0.57 5.60
C PHE A 42 -25.73 1.84 5.68
N ASN A 43 -25.89 2.44 6.85
CA ASN A 43 -26.78 3.55 7.12
C ASN A 43 -25.98 4.79 7.58
N SER A 44 -26.21 5.89 6.87
CA SER A 44 -25.92 7.28 7.22
C SER A 44 -24.54 7.80 6.83
N VAL A 45 -24.55 9.07 6.42
CA VAL A 45 -23.38 9.89 6.07
C VAL A 45 -22.25 9.68 7.08
N PRO A 46 -21.01 9.36 6.64
CA PRO A 46 -19.88 9.20 7.54
C PRO A 46 -19.72 10.46 8.40
N SER A 47 -19.67 10.27 9.71
CA SER A 47 -19.31 11.33 10.65
C SER A 47 -18.37 10.75 11.69
N ILE A 48 -17.50 11.59 12.25
CA ILE A 48 -16.54 11.18 13.29
C ILE A 48 -17.22 10.45 14.46
N LEU A 49 -18.50 10.74 14.73
CA LEU A 49 -19.28 10.18 15.83
C LEU A 49 -19.80 8.76 15.56
N ASN A 50 -19.72 8.28 14.31
CA ASN A 50 -20.26 6.98 13.89
C ASN A 50 -19.23 6.14 13.11
N THR A 51 -17.96 6.50 13.14
CA THR A 51 -16.89 5.82 12.41
C THR A 51 -15.76 5.41 13.33
N ASN A 52 -14.99 4.41 12.91
CA ASN A 52 -13.68 4.12 13.49
C ASN A 52 -12.62 4.94 12.76
N THR A 53 -11.69 5.54 13.50
CA THR A 53 -10.48 6.14 12.93
C THR A 53 -9.25 5.63 13.66
N VAL A 54 -8.12 5.63 12.96
CA VAL A 54 -6.87 5.10 13.47
C VAL A 54 -5.76 6.11 13.21
N GLN A 55 -4.92 6.32 14.21
CA GLN A 55 -3.74 7.18 14.15
C GLN A 55 -2.50 6.41 14.57
N LEU A 56 -1.36 6.78 14.00
CA LEU A 56 -0.03 6.28 14.33
C LEU A 56 0.75 7.42 15.00
N VAL A 57 1.28 7.17 16.20
CA VAL A 57 1.89 8.20 17.05
C VAL A 57 3.28 7.78 17.52
N ASP A 58 4.29 8.60 17.27
CA ASP A 58 5.69 8.37 17.70
C ASP A 58 6.08 9.18 18.97
N GLY A 59 5.11 9.86 19.58
CA GLY A 59 5.26 10.70 20.77
C GLY A 59 5.29 12.20 20.47
N TYR A 60 5.70 12.61 19.27
CA TYR A 60 5.75 14.02 18.85
C TYR A 60 4.80 14.32 17.69
N SER A 61 4.59 13.32 16.84
CA SER A 61 3.85 13.44 15.59
C SER A 61 2.67 12.48 15.60
N VAL A 62 1.60 12.90 14.91
CA VAL A 62 0.38 12.12 14.74
C VAL A 62 0.13 11.98 13.25
N TYR A 63 -0.06 10.75 12.79
CA TYR A 63 -0.32 10.45 11.40
C TYR A 63 -1.63 9.67 11.28
N ASP A 64 -2.54 10.15 10.43
CA ASP A 64 -3.79 9.44 10.18
C ASP A 64 -3.53 8.18 9.32
N CYS A 65 -4.16 7.08 9.71
CA CYS A 65 -4.14 5.82 8.97
C CYS A 65 -5.41 5.71 8.12
N GLU A 66 -5.26 5.58 6.80
CA GLU A 66 -6.39 5.58 5.88
C GLU A 66 -7.21 4.30 6.05
N MET A 67 -8.44 4.41 6.55
CA MET A 67 -9.30 3.26 6.85
C MET A 67 -9.71 2.51 5.59
N HIS A 68 -9.59 1.18 5.60
CA HIS A 68 -10.09 0.31 4.55
C HIS A 68 -11.41 -0.35 4.99
N ASN A 69 -12.52 0.23 4.57
CA ASN A 69 -13.84 -0.05 5.14
C ASN A 69 -14.39 -1.46 4.86
N ASP A 70 -14.00 -2.09 3.75
CA ASP A 70 -14.55 -3.39 3.32
C ASP A 70 -14.15 -4.56 4.22
N LYS A 71 -13.19 -4.36 5.13
CA LYS A 71 -12.66 -5.40 6.04
C LYS A 71 -12.82 -5.05 7.52
N ILE A 72 -13.70 -4.10 7.83
CA ILE A 72 -13.99 -3.67 9.20
C ILE A 72 -15.14 -4.50 9.77
N THR A 73 -14.93 -5.02 10.98
CA THR A 73 -15.94 -5.71 11.78
C THR A 73 -15.94 -5.13 13.20
N ASN A 74 -16.81 -5.64 14.08
CA ASN A 74 -16.75 -5.30 15.50
C ASN A 74 -15.49 -5.82 16.22
N THR A 75 -14.71 -6.70 15.59
CA THR A 75 -13.50 -7.33 16.18
C THR A 75 -12.23 -7.03 15.40
N GLN A 76 -12.33 -6.34 14.26
CA GLN A 76 -11.21 -6.07 13.38
C GLN A 76 -11.35 -4.70 12.70
N LEU A 77 -10.27 -3.94 12.69
CA LEU A 77 -10.09 -2.78 11.82
C LEU A 77 -8.95 -3.03 10.85
N THR A 78 -9.04 -2.41 9.68
CA THR A 78 -7.92 -2.35 8.73
C THR A 78 -7.71 -0.94 8.25
N CYS A 79 -6.45 -0.51 8.16
CA CYS A 79 -6.07 0.78 7.61
C CYS A 79 -4.71 0.70 6.90
N TYR A 80 -4.42 1.65 6.03
CA TYR A 80 -3.13 1.75 5.34
C TYR A 80 -2.20 2.71 6.07
N ALA A 81 -0.99 2.24 6.37
CA ALA A 81 0.05 3.09 6.93
C ALA A 81 0.37 4.27 5.97
N PRO A 82 0.51 5.49 6.47
CA PRO A 82 1.03 6.62 5.71
C PRO A 82 2.54 6.47 5.50
N ILE A 83 3.15 7.43 4.79
CA ILE A 83 4.62 7.52 4.70
C ILE A 83 5.15 7.85 6.09
N LEU A 84 6.11 7.06 6.56
CA LEU A 84 6.67 7.16 7.91
C LEU A 84 8.18 6.88 7.88
N SER A 85 8.94 7.65 8.66
CA SER A 85 10.34 7.36 8.96
C SER A 85 10.48 6.11 9.81
N GLU A 86 11.60 5.39 9.70
CA GLU A 86 11.88 4.22 10.56
C GLU A 86 11.78 4.60 12.03
N GLY A 87 11.09 3.78 12.81
CA GLY A 87 10.80 4.08 14.21
C GLY A 87 9.63 3.27 14.75
N TYR A 88 9.25 3.56 15.99
CA TYR A 88 8.15 2.89 16.66
C TYR A 88 6.93 3.82 16.72
N TYR A 89 5.78 3.35 16.24
CA TYR A 89 4.53 4.09 16.26
C TYR A 89 3.48 3.33 17.06
N GLN A 90 2.95 3.97 18.10
CA GLN A 90 1.82 3.46 18.85
C GLN A 90 0.55 3.64 18.03
N ILE A 91 -0.22 2.56 17.84
CA ILE A 91 -1.54 2.65 17.21
C ILE A 91 -2.54 3.20 18.21
N ARG A 92 -3.20 4.30 17.85
CA ARG A 92 -4.28 4.95 18.61
C ARG A 92 -5.58 4.81 17.83
N VAL A 93 -6.60 4.22 18.45
CA VAL A 93 -7.90 3.98 17.81
C VAL A 93 -8.95 4.85 18.45
N TYR A 94 -9.79 5.46 17.63
CA TYR A 94 -10.99 6.15 18.04
C TYR A 94 -12.20 5.37 17.54
N VAL A 95 -13.15 5.11 18.42
CA VAL A 95 -14.40 4.45 18.08
C VAL A 95 -15.51 5.47 18.33
N ASN A 96 -16.25 5.84 17.28
CA ASN A 96 -17.29 6.87 17.36
C ASN A 96 -16.74 8.20 17.90
N GLY A 97 -15.51 8.55 17.53
CA GLY A 97 -14.83 9.77 17.95
C GLY A 97 -14.22 9.70 19.36
N TYR A 98 -14.44 8.62 20.11
CA TYR A 98 -13.86 8.43 21.44
C TYR A 98 -12.56 7.63 21.34
N LEU A 99 -11.48 8.22 21.85
CA LEU A 99 -10.17 7.58 21.95
C LEU A 99 -10.22 6.39 22.90
N ILE A 100 -9.74 5.23 22.46
CA ILE A 100 -9.50 4.09 23.35
C ILE A 100 -8.26 4.42 24.22
N PRO A 101 -8.42 4.59 25.55
CA PRO A 101 -7.29 4.78 26.46
C PRO A 101 -6.37 3.55 26.52
N LEU A 102 -5.07 3.77 26.78
CA LEU A 102 -4.07 2.70 26.79
C LEU A 102 -4.36 1.57 27.80
N TYR A 103 -5.09 1.82 28.89
CA TYR A 103 -5.47 0.76 29.84
C TYR A 103 -6.51 -0.23 29.28
N GLN A 104 -7.17 0.10 28.16
CA GLN A 104 -8.06 -0.81 27.42
C GLN A 104 -7.34 -1.59 26.32
N TYR A 105 -6.02 -1.43 26.22
CA TYR A 105 -5.17 -2.28 25.40
C TYR A 105 -4.72 -3.45 26.28
N TYR A 106 -4.78 -4.66 25.74
CA TYR A 106 -4.29 -5.84 26.44
C TYR A 106 -2.79 -5.71 26.74
N ASP A 107 -2.02 -5.27 25.74
CA ASP A 107 -0.66 -4.80 25.86
C ASP A 107 -0.44 -3.72 24.79
N SER A 108 -0.13 -2.49 25.20
CA SER A 108 0.06 -1.39 24.26
C SER A 108 1.20 -1.65 23.27
N LYS A 109 2.20 -2.45 23.66
CA LYS A 109 3.33 -2.81 22.79
C LYS A 109 2.92 -3.72 21.64
N GLN A 110 1.91 -4.56 21.85
CA GLN A 110 1.38 -5.48 20.83
C GLN A 110 0.50 -4.78 19.80
N ALA A 111 0.10 -3.52 20.06
CA ALA A 111 -0.67 -2.68 19.16
C ALA A 111 0.19 -1.53 18.61
N SER A 112 1.26 -1.89 17.90
CA SER A 112 2.23 -0.94 17.35
C SER A 112 2.49 -1.21 15.87
N PHE A 113 3.17 -0.27 15.22
CA PHE A 113 3.67 -0.40 13.86
C PHE A 113 5.10 0.13 13.75
N THR A 114 5.95 -0.59 13.03
CA THR A 114 7.37 -0.27 12.85
C THR A 114 7.73 -0.24 11.37
N PRO A 115 7.70 0.92 10.70
CA PRO A 115 8.17 1.04 9.32
C PRO A 115 9.67 0.73 9.23
N MET A 116 10.06 0.00 8.20
CA MET A 116 11.44 -0.43 7.95
C MET A 116 11.80 -0.33 6.46
N LEU A 117 13.02 0.10 6.17
CA LEU A 117 13.55 0.15 4.82
C LEU A 117 13.73 -1.26 4.23
N SER A 118 14.07 -2.26 5.05
CA SER A 118 14.18 -3.67 4.64
C SER A 118 12.86 -4.24 4.11
N HIS A 119 11.73 -3.71 4.58
CA HIS A 119 10.36 -4.01 4.17
C HIS A 119 9.82 -3.06 3.09
N THR A 120 10.65 -2.18 2.54
CA THR A 120 10.24 -1.26 1.47
C THR A 120 10.68 -1.85 0.12
N PRO A 121 9.75 -2.20 -0.80
CA PRO A 121 10.10 -2.55 -2.18
C PRO A 121 10.80 -1.38 -2.86
N ILE A 122 11.69 -1.64 -3.82
CA ILE A 122 12.48 -0.59 -4.48
C ILE A 122 12.37 -0.71 -5.99
N ILE A 123 12.14 0.41 -6.68
CA ILE A 123 12.28 0.50 -8.14
C ILE A 123 13.62 1.18 -8.44
N THR A 124 14.46 0.52 -9.23
CA THR A 124 15.82 0.98 -9.58
C THR A 124 15.98 1.33 -11.06
N SER A 125 15.08 0.83 -11.93
CA SER A 125 15.09 1.13 -13.37
C SER A 125 13.68 1.15 -13.94
N ILE A 126 13.47 2.04 -14.93
CA ILE A 126 12.26 2.17 -15.73
C ILE A 126 12.70 2.22 -17.19
N THR A 127 12.15 1.36 -18.04
CA THR A 127 12.48 1.32 -19.47
C THR A 127 11.24 1.02 -20.32
N PRO A 128 10.92 1.86 -21.33
CA PRO A 128 11.55 3.13 -21.63
C PRO A 128 11.20 4.21 -20.58
N GLN A 129 11.99 5.28 -20.49
CA GLN A 129 11.67 6.43 -19.63
C GLN A 129 10.67 7.41 -20.28
N SER A 130 10.35 7.19 -21.56
CA SER A 130 9.31 7.91 -22.28
C SER A 130 8.66 7.02 -23.33
N GLY A 131 7.38 7.19 -23.59
CA GLY A 131 6.66 6.43 -24.60
C GLY A 131 5.39 7.14 -25.04
N THR A 132 4.67 6.54 -25.99
CA THR A 132 3.29 6.93 -26.23
C THR A 132 2.39 6.44 -25.09
N PRO A 133 1.16 6.97 -24.95
CA PRO A 133 0.14 6.30 -24.16
C PRO A 133 -0.05 4.85 -24.64
N GLN A 134 -0.62 3.98 -23.79
CA GLN A 134 -0.77 2.55 -24.08
C GLN A 134 0.56 1.84 -24.41
N SER A 135 1.62 2.12 -23.64
CA SER A 135 2.93 1.52 -23.84
C SER A 135 3.29 0.49 -22.77
N LEU A 136 4.14 -0.47 -23.15
CA LEU A 136 4.75 -1.41 -22.22
C LEU A 136 5.92 -0.74 -21.49
N ILE A 137 5.89 -0.82 -20.17
CA ILE A 137 6.91 -0.29 -19.28
C ILE A 137 7.55 -1.45 -18.53
N LYS A 138 8.86 -1.61 -18.69
CA LYS A 138 9.68 -2.52 -17.90
C LYS A 138 10.12 -1.83 -16.62
N LEU A 139 9.85 -2.47 -15.49
CA LEU A 139 10.35 -2.07 -14.18
C LEU A 139 11.41 -3.07 -13.73
N ALA A 140 12.47 -2.56 -13.08
CA ALA A 140 13.44 -3.39 -12.36
C ALA A 140 13.71 -2.85 -10.96
N GLY A 141 14.11 -3.73 -10.04
CA GLY A 141 14.43 -3.36 -8.66
C GLY A 141 14.45 -4.53 -7.69
N SER A 142 13.91 -4.31 -6.49
CA SER A 142 13.69 -5.33 -5.46
C SER A 142 12.23 -5.29 -5.04
N PHE A 143 11.44 -6.19 -5.61
CA PHE A 143 9.98 -6.23 -5.45
C PHE A 143 9.53 -7.11 -4.30
N LYS A 144 10.47 -7.83 -3.67
CA LYS A 144 10.26 -8.70 -2.50
C LYS A 144 9.43 -9.96 -2.77
N THR A 145 8.79 -10.05 -3.93
CA THR A 145 7.99 -11.18 -4.36
C THR A 145 7.93 -11.25 -5.89
N ALA A 146 7.77 -12.46 -6.41
CA ALA A 146 7.43 -12.71 -7.81
C ALA A 146 5.92 -12.92 -8.02
N CYS A 147 5.14 -12.98 -6.94
CA CYS A 147 3.70 -13.21 -7.02
C CYS A 147 2.97 -11.94 -7.47
N TYR A 148 2.23 -12.03 -8.57
CA TYR A 148 1.35 -10.97 -9.09
C TYR A 148 -0.12 -11.41 -9.20
N SER A 149 -0.38 -12.72 -9.09
CA SER A 149 -1.72 -13.30 -8.89
C SER A 149 -1.64 -14.44 -7.87
N ARG A 150 -2.77 -14.78 -7.24
CA ARG A 150 -2.92 -15.98 -6.39
C ARG A 150 -2.92 -17.27 -7.20
N ASP A 151 -3.15 -17.20 -8.50
CA ASP A 151 -3.15 -18.36 -9.40
C ASP A 151 -1.74 -18.76 -9.85
N VAL A 152 -0.72 -17.95 -9.54
CA VAL A 152 0.68 -18.30 -9.80
C VAL A 152 1.09 -19.42 -8.85
N ASP A 153 1.79 -20.42 -9.37
CA ASP A 153 2.24 -21.56 -8.57
C ASP A 153 3.11 -21.11 -7.40
N GLY A 154 2.83 -21.63 -6.20
CA GLY A 154 3.44 -21.17 -4.96
C GLY A 154 2.94 -19.82 -4.41
N CYS A 155 1.98 -19.13 -5.04
CA CYS A 155 1.46 -17.82 -4.59
C CYS A 155 0.05 -17.86 -3.97
N ALA A 156 -0.58 -19.04 -3.94
CA ALA A 156 -1.97 -19.22 -3.52
C ALA A 156 -2.26 -18.90 -2.05
N GLN A 157 -1.26 -19.01 -1.16
CA GLN A 157 -1.46 -18.74 0.27
C GLN A 157 -1.60 -17.24 0.54
N ASP A 158 -2.60 -16.85 1.33
CA ASP A 158 -2.85 -15.44 1.73
C ASP A 158 -1.61 -14.77 2.35
N ASN A 159 -0.77 -15.55 3.02
CA ASN A 159 0.45 -15.09 3.69
C ASN A 159 1.63 -14.85 2.73
N ASN A 160 1.51 -15.22 1.45
CA ASN A 160 2.53 -14.90 0.46
C ASN A 160 2.36 -13.44 0.01
N PRO A 161 3.45 -12.65 -0.01
CA PRO A 161 3.40 -11.28 -0.50
C PRO A 161 3.04 -11.24 -1.97
N LEU A 162 2.20 -10.28 -2.36
CA LEU A 162 1.67 -10.13 -3.71
C LEU A 162 1.93 -8.72 -4.20
N ILE A 163 2.41 -8.57 -5.43
CA ILE A 163 2.35 -7.31 -6.18
C ILE A 163 0.88 -7.06 -6.50
N SER A 164 0.24 -6.25 -5.67
CA SER A 164 -1.20 -6.02 -5.75
C SER A 164 -1.58 -5.07 -6.87
N ARG A 165 -0.81 -3.99 -7.05
CA ARG A 165 -1.06 -2.93 -8.03
C ARG A 165 0.24 -2.24 -8.40
N ILE A 166 0.32 -1.77 -9.63
CA ILE A 166 1.34 -0.87 -10.13
C ILE A 166 0.61 0.34 -10.69
N TYR A 167 1.07 1.53 -10.33
CA TYR A 167 0.50 2.79 -10.77
C TYR A 167 1.50 3.59 -11.58
N VAL A 168 1.01 4.26 -12.61
CA VAL A 168 1.71 5.28 -13.40
C VAL A 168 0.80 6.50 -13.40
N GLY A 169 1.20 7.56 -12.70
CA GLY A 169 0.37 8.78 -12.62
C GLY A 169 -0.96 8.62 -11.87
N GLY A 170 -1.14 7.54 -11.12
CA GLY A 170 -2.42 7.18 -10.49
C GLY A 170 -3.26 6.18 -11.30
N HIS A 171 -2.89 5.92 -12.55
CA HIS A 171 -3.54 4.93 -13.42
C HIS A 171 -2.88 3.56 -13.28
N LEU A 172 -3.64 2.49 -13.51
CA LEU A 172 -3.11 1.13 -13.39
C LEU A 172 -2.13 0.80 -14.51
N CYS A 173 -1.12 0.01 -14.17
CA CYS A 173 -0.20 -0.62 -15.11
C CYS A 173 -0.32 -2.15 -14.96
N ASN A 174 -0.92 -2.79 -15.95
CA ASN A 174 -1.31 -4.20 -15.83
C ASN A 174 -0.19 -5.14 -16.24
N VAL A 175 0.09 -6.14 -15.40
CA VAL A 175 1.16 -7.12 -15.64
C VAL A 175 0.70 -8.26 -16.54
N ILE A 176 -0.61 -8.49 -16.59
CA ILE A 176 -1.28 -9.54 -17.36
C ILE A 176 -1.87 -8.90 -18.62
N ASP A 177 -1.60 -9.51 -19.77
CA ASP A 177 -2.25 -9.18 -21.02
C ASP A 177 -3.72 -9.67 -20.98
N PRO A 178 -4.72 -8.76 -21.08
CA PRO A 178 -6.12 -9.13 -21.03
C PRO A 178 -6.57 -10.02 -22.20
N ILE A 179 -5.82 -10.08 -23.30
CA ILE A 179 -6.17 -10.89 -24.48
C ILE A 179 -5.70 -12.33 -24.30
N SER A 180 -4.42 -12.53 -23.98
CA SER A 180 -3.85 -13.87 -23.82
C SER A 180 -4.06 -14.47 -22.42
N GLY A 181 -4.33 -13.64 -21.41
CA GLY A 181 -4.34 -14.04 -20.00
C GLY A 181 -2.94 -14.36 -19.45
N ALA A 182 -1.88 -14.16 -20.24
CA ALA A 182 -0.50 -14.39 -19.85
C ALA A 182 0.19 -13.08 -19.47
N THR A 183 1.36 -13.16 -18.84
CA THR A 183 2.18 -11.98 -18.56
C THR A 183 2.99 -11.56 -19.78
N TYR A 184 3.28 -10.26 -19.90
CA TYR A 184 4.12 -9.74 -21.00
C TYR A 184 5.57 -10.26 -20.94
N THR A 185 6.02 -10.69 -19.76
CA THR A 185 7.30 -11.34 -19.52
C THR A 185 7.24 -12.16 -18.24
N THR A 186 8.18 -13.07 -18.04
CA THR A 186 8.33 -13.79 -16.76
C THR A 186 8.55 -12.79 -15.62
N VAL A 187 7.55 -12.68 -14.74
CA VAL A 187 7.64 -11.87 -13.53
C VAL A 187 8.56 -12.56 -12.53
N ASN A 188 9.49 -11.79 -11.98
CA ASN A 188 10.33 -12.22 -10.86
C ASN A 188 10.39 -11.10 -9.81
N ASP A 189 11.09 -11.36 -8.71
CA ASP A 189 11.25 -10.43 -7.60
C ASP A 189 12.16 -9.23 -7.89
N THR A 190 12.70 -9.13 -9.11
CA THR A 190 13.58 -8.04 -9.53
C THR A 190 13.16 -7.34 -10.83
N ALA A 191 12.26 -7.91 -11.61
CA ALA A 191 11.86 -7.36 -12.90
C ALA A 191 10.47 -7.85 -13.34
N LEU A 192 9.75 -6.96 -14.01
CA LEU A 192 8.48 -7.23 -14.67
C LEU A 192 8.25 -6.24 -15.82
N ILE A 193 7.28 -6.55 -16.67
CA ILE A 193 6.71 -5.60 -17.63
C ILE A 193 5.24 -5.41 -17.29
N CYS A 194 4.77 -4.17 -17.33
CA CYS A 194 3.37 -3.84 -17.23
C CYS A 194 2.95 -2.93 -18.39
N PHE A 195 1.68 -3.00 -18.75
CA PHE A 195 1.06 -2.18 -19.77
C PHE A 195 0.36 -0.99 -19.12
N PHE A 196 0.80 0.23 -19.48
CA PHE A 196 0.19 1.46 -19.00
C PHE A 196 -1.11 1.71 -19.76
N GLU A 197 -2.25 1.53 -19.10
CA GLU A 197 -3.57 1.51 -19.76
C GLU A 197 -4.12 2.89 -20.13
N ASP A 198 -3.45 3.96 -19.73
CA ASP A 198 -3.97 5.30 -19.95
C ASP A 198 -3.60 5.87 -21.34
N ASN A 199 -4.42 6.80 -21.78
CA ASN A 199 -4.30 7.57 -23.02
C ASN A 199 -3.72 8.98 -22.80
N GLU A 200 -3.46 9.36 -21.56
CA GLU A 200 -2.98 10.69 -21.22
C GLU A 200 -1.52 10.92 -21.61
N VAL A 201 -1.28 12.13 -22.12
CA VAL A 201 0.04 12.70 -22.38
C VAL A 201 0.43 13.52 -21.17
N GLY A 202 1.62 13.28 -20.62
CA GLY A 202 2.01 13.92 -19.38
C GLY A 202 3.26 13.37 -18.75
N LEU A 203 3.53 13.85 -17.53
CA LEU A 203 4.67 13.47 -16.72
C LEU A 203 4.15 12.68 -15.52
N PHE A 204 4.64 11.45 -15.36
CA PHE A 204 4.07 10.49 -14.43
C PHE A 204 5.12 9.95 -13.47
N ASN A 205 4.67 9.73 -12.24
CA ASN A 205 5.42 8.97 -11.24
C ASN A 205 4.93 7.51 -11.23
N ILE A 206 5.87 6.58 -11.08
CA ILE A 206 5.58 5.15 -11.03
C ILE A 206 5.72 4.63 -9.61
N THR A 207 4.74 3.87 -9.13
CA THR A 207 4.82 3.23 -7.82
C THR A 207 4.16 1.85 -7.84
N MET A 208 4.59 0.97 -6.95
CA MET A 208 4.08 -0.39 -6.81
C MET A 208 3.65 -0.63 -5.37
N LEU A 209 2.53 -1.33 -5.18
CA LEU A 209 2.04 -1.78 -3.88
C LEU A 209 2.25 -3.30 -3.73
N VAL A 210 3.02 -3.68 -2.71
CA VAL A 210 3.22 -5.09 -2.33
C VAL A 210 2.53 -5.35 -0.99
N THR A 211 1.79 -6.46 -0.88
CA THR A 211 0.98 -6.78 0.32
C THR A 211 1.81 -7.30 1.50
N ASN A 212 1.14 -7.57 2.62
CA ASN A 212 1.70 -8.11 3.87
C ASN A 212 2.63 -7.12 4.57
N GLU A 213 3.80 -7.55 5.04
CA GLU A 213 4.80 -6.70 5.68
C GLU A 213 5.46 -5.69 4.74
N TYR A 214 5.08 -5.67 3.46
CA TYR A 214 5.57 -4.67 2.51
C TYR A 214 4.58 -3.52 2.38
N GLY A 215 4.70 -2.74 1.32
CA GLY A 215 3.78 -1.65 1.04
C GLY A 215 4.15 -1.01 -0.27
N ARG A 216 4.04 0.32 -0.30
CA ARG A 216 4.43 1.13 -1.45
C ARG A 216 5.94 1.05 -1.67
N SER A 217 6.33 1.05 -2.93
CA SER A 217 7.73 1.03 -3.34
C SER A 217 8.39 2.40 -3.23
N LEU A 218 9.67 2.40 -2.89
CA LEU A 218 10.57 3.54 -3.03
C LEU A 218 11.20 3.56 -4.43
N ALA A 219 11.07 4.67 -5.15
CA ALA A 219 11.86 4.89 -6.36
C ALA A 219 13.26 5.40 -6.01
N ARG A 220 14.30 4.85 -6.65
CA ARG A 220 15.67 5.39 -6.50
C ARG A 220 15.74 6.81 -7.06
N SER A 221 16.57 7.64 -6.43
CA SER A 221 16.71 9.07 -6.76
C SER A 221 17.09 9.32 -8.22
N ASN A 222 17.90 8.45 -8.83
CA ASN A 222 18.33 8.56 -10.23
C ASN A 222 17.21 8.34 -11.26
N LEU A 223 16.02 7.89 -10.83
CA LEU A 223 14.85 7.75 -11.71
C LEU A 223 14.10 9.06 -11.90
N TYR A 224 14.24 10.00 -10.97
CA TYR A 224 13.54 11.27 -11.04
C TYR A 224 14.23 12.22 -12.02
N ARG A 225 13.41 12.86 -12.85
CA ARG A 225 13.75 13.97 -13.74
C ARG A 225 12.96 15.20 -13.29
N ILE A 226 13.46 16.37 -13.63
CA ILE A 226 12.84 17.65 -13.27
C ILE A 226 12.20 18.24 -14.52
N SER A 227 10.92 18.60 -14.44
CA SER A 227 10.19 19.28 -15.52
C SER A 227 10.54 20.77 -15.56
N ALA A 228 10.10 21.48 -16.61
CA ALA A 228 10.24 22.93 -16.69
C ALA A 228 9.54 23.66 -15.53
N ASP A 229 8.47 23.08 -15.00
CA ASP A 229 7.70 23.60 -13.87
C ASP A 229 8.22 23.08 -12.51
N GLU A 230 9.49 22.65 -12.46
CA GLU A 230 10.17 22.16 -11.26
C GLU A 230 9.54 20.93 -10.58
N ASN A 231 8.71 20.18 -11.32
CA ASN A 231 8.07 18.97 -10.82
C ASN A 231 8.92 17.73 -11.08
N LEU A 232 8.99 16.83 -10.10
CA LEU A 232 9.67 15.55 -10.23
C LEU A 232 8.79 14.50 -10.90
N TYR A 233 9.32 13.84 -11.93
CA TYR A 233 8.64 12.77 -12.66
C TYR A 233 9.60 11.62 -13.00
N MET A 234 9.06 10.44 -13.30
CA MET A 234 9.85 9.25 -13.63
C MET A 234 9.65 8.77 -15.08
N PHE A 235 8.46 9.01 -15.64
CA PHE A 235 8.07 8.58 -16.98
C PHE A 235 7.36 9.72 -17.72
N GLN A 236 7.64 9.88 -19.01
CA GLN A 236 7.01 10.88 -19.86
C GLN A 236 6.20 10.20 -20.98
N SER A 237 4.89 10.43 -20.97
CA SER A 237 4.03 10.10 -22.12
C SER A 237 4.02 11.26 -23.11
N TYR A 238 4.08 10.97 -24.41
CA TYR A 238 4.00 11.95 -25.50
C TYR A 238 3.05 11.49 -26.61
N ALA A 239 2.47 12.44 -27.34
CA ALA A 239 1.62 12.11 -28.47
C ALA A 239 2.43 11.44 -29.58
N GLY A 240 2.04 10.22 -29.96
CA GLY A 240 2.59 9.54 -31.14
C GLY A 240 1.84 9.93 -32.40
N LEU A 241 2.56 10.12 -33.50
CA LEU A 241 1.97 10.15 -34.83
C LEU A 241 1.64 8.71 -35.25
N LEU A 242 0.35 8.39 -35.43
CA LEU A 242 -0.05 7.18 -36.16
C LEU A 242 0.25 7.42 -37.64
N ILE A 243 1.37 6.88 -38.12
CA ILE A 243 1.66 6.85 -39.56
C ILE A 243 0.99 5.56 -40.10
N TYR A 244 -0.11 5.74 -40.83
CA TYR A 244 -0.82 4.69 -41.57
C TYR A 244 -0.12 4.36 -42.89
#